data_AF-A0A923TGE9-F1
#
_entry.id   AF-A0A923TGE9-F1
#
_cell.length_a   1.000
_cell.length_b   1.000
_cell.length_c   1.000
_cell.angle_alpha   90.00
_cell.angle_beta   90.00
_cell.angle_gamma   90.00
#
_symmetry.space_group_name_H-M   'P 1'
#
loop_
_entity.id
_entity.type
_entity.pdbx_description
1 polymer ?
#
loop_
_entity_poly.entity_id
_entity_poly.type
_entity_poly.pdbx_seq_one_letter_code
_entity_poly.pdbx_strand_id
1 'polypeptide(L)' 'EKVKISKVAISHGSLAVKVGEGKKATEEKVAVLDTGVSVGDLVQALNKLGVSPKDLITILQSIKAAGALHGELEIL' A
#
# COMPACT_ATOMS: atom_id res chain seq x y z
N GLU A 1 -5.49 -15.20 4.70
CA GLU A 1 -4.24 -15.15 5.50
C GLU A 1 -4.15 -13.88 6.35
N LYS A 2 -3.28 -13.84 7.37
CA LYS A 2 -2.99 -12.63 8.17
C LYS A 2 -1.67 -11.97 7.72
N VAL A 3 -1.57 -11.54 6.46
CA VAL A 3 -0.45 -10.69 6.02
C VAL A 3 -0.70 -9.28 6.56
N LYS A 4 0.24 -8.76 7.35
CA LYS A 4 0.13 -7.44 7.97
C LYS A 4 1.15 -6.48 7.39
N ILE A 5 0.74 -5.22 7.21
CA ILE A 5 1.64 -4.17 6.72
C ILE A 5 2.04 -3.24 7.87
N SER A 6 3.34 -3.09 8.06
CA SER A 6 3.98 -2.18 9.01
C SER A 6 4.08 -0.76 8.44
N LYS A 7 4.49 0.21 9.28
CA LYS A 7 4.56 1.63 8.87
C LYS A 7 5.51 1.77 7.67
N VAL A 8 5.00 2.27 6.54
CA VAL A 8 5.78 2.48 5.31
C VAL A 8 5.22 3.65 4.51
N ALA A 9 6.11 4.43 3.90
CA ALA A 9 5.76 5.47 2.95
C ALA A 9 6.41 5.15 1.61
N ILE A 10 5.61 4.99 0.56
CA ILE A 10 6.08 4.68 -0.79
C ILE A 10 5.49 5.70 -1.73
N SER A 11 6.33 6.27 -2.59
CA SER A 11 5.89 7.12 -3.68
C SER A 11 6.08 6.37 -4.99
N HIS A 12 5.02 6.23 -5.77
CA HIS A 12 5.04 5.57 -7.07
C HIS A 12 4.41 6.49 -8.12
N GLY A 13 5.24 7.07 -8.99
CA GLY A 13 4.80 8.06 -9.97
C GLY A 13 4.11 9.25 -9.32
N SER A 14 2.81 9.42 -9.59
CA SER A 14 1.96 10.47 -9.00
C SER A 14 1.22 10.05 -7.73
N LEU A 15 1.41 8.82 -7.24
CA LEU A 15 0.65 8.24 -6.13
C LEU A 15 1.57 8.05 -4.92
N ALA A 16 1.19 8.62 -3.78
CA ALA A 16 1.89 8.36 -2.51
C ALA A 16 1.02 7.45 -1.63
N VAL A 17 1.60 6.35 -1.16
CA VAL A 17 0.98 5.42 -0.22
C VAL A 17 1.68 5.58 1.12
N LYS A 18 0.94 5.99 2.16
CA LYS A 18 1.41 6.07 3.54
C LYS A 18 0.61 5.10 4.38
N VAL A 19 1.25 4.02 4.82
CA VAL A 19 0.72 3.09 5.81
C VAL A 19 1.29 3.52 7.16
N GLY A 20 0.44 3.96 8.06
CA GLY A 20 0.83 4.50 9.37
C GLY A 20 -0.06 5.65 9.83
N GLU A 21 -0.04 5.93 11.13
CA GLU A 21 -0.75 7.06 11.72
C GLU A 21 -0.21 8.38 11.15
N GLY A 22 -0.96 8.96 10.21
CA GLY A 22 -0.63 10.23 9.58
C GLY A 22 -1.88 10.91 9.06
N LYS A 23 -2.11 12.17 9.47
CA LYS A 23 -3.23 12.99 9.00
C LYS A 23 -3.32 12.97 7.47
N LYS A 24 -4.56 12.83 6.95
CA LYS A 24 -4.92 12.98 5.52
C LYS A 24 -4.10 14.13 4.90
N ALA A 25 -3.21 13.81 3.96
CA ALA A 25 -2.50 14.81 3.19
C ALA A 25 -3.36 15.25 2.00
N THR A 26 -3.50 16.56 1.86
CA THR A 26 -4.21 17.29 0.79
C THR A 26 -3.37 17.31 -0.50
N GLU A 27 -3.04 16.15 -1.04
CA GLU A 27 -2.54 16.00 -2.41
C GLU A 27 -3.41 14.97 -3.13
N GLU A 28 -3.70 15.22 -4.41
CA GLU A 28 -4.78 14.59 -5.19
C GLU A 28 -4.73 13.05 -5.28
N LYS A 29 -3.66 12.40 -4.82
CA LYS A 29 -3.48 10.94 -4.84
C LYS A 29 -2.64 10.43 -3.65
N VAL A 30 -3.05 10.71 -2.41
CA VAL A 30 -2.43 10.09 -1.22
C VAL A 30 -3.35 9.05 -0.59
N ALA A 31 -2.93 7.77 -0.61
CA ALA A 31 -3.59 6.69 0.11
C ALA A 31 -3.01 6.62 1.53
N VAL A 32 -3.78 7.04 2.53
CA VAL A 32 -3.42 6.87 3.95
C VAL A 32 -4.15 5.65 4.50
N LEU A 33 -3.40 4.71 5.06
CA LEU A 33 -3.90 3.47 5.64
C LEU A 33 -3.44 3.36 7.10
N ASP A 34 -4.31 2.83 7.96
CA ASP A 34 -3.98 2.59 9.36
C ASP A 34 -2.85 1.56 9.52
N THR A 35 -2.18 1.61 10.67
CA THR A 35 -1.17 0.59 11.01
C THR A 35 -1.80 -0.79 11.16
N GLY A 36 -1.16 -1.81 10.57
CA GLY A 36 -1.62 -3.19 10.70
C GLY A 36 -2.73 -3.59 9.73
N VAL A 37 -2.98 -2.78 8.69
CA VAL A 37 -3.86 -3.15 7.58
C VAL A 37 -3.36 -4.41 6.88
N SER A 38 -4.30 -5.17 6.33
CA SER A 38 -3.98 -6.33 5.50
C SER A 38 -3.61 -5.91 4.08
N VAL A 39 -2.94 -6.79 3.35
CA VAL A 39 -2.72 -6.62 1.90
C VAL A 39 -4.04 -6.43 1.16
N GLY A 40 -5.10 -7.12 1.58
CA GLY A 40 -6.43 -6.98 0.99
C GLY A 40 -7.00 -5.57 1.14
N ASP A 41 -6.85 -4.95 2.32
CA ASP A 41 -7.36 -3.59 2.56
C ASP A 41 -6.59 -2.55 1.73
N LEU A 42 -5.28 -2.71 1.63
CA LEU A 42 -4.44 -1.88 0.76
C LEU A 42 -4.85 -2.04 -0.71
N VAL A 43 -4.99 -3.28 -1.20
CA VAL A 43 -5.39 -3.57 -2.59
C VAL A 43 -6.74 -2.92 -2.87
N GLN A 44 -7.71 -3.04 -1.98
CA GLN A 44 -9.03 -2.40 -2.13
C GLN A 44 -8.93 -0.87 -2.15
N ALA A 45 -8.13 -0.26 -1.28
CA ALA A 45 -7.92 1.19 -1.27
C ALA A 45 -7.29 1.69 -2.57
N LEU A 46 -6.28 0.97 -3.09
CA LEU A 46 -5.64 1.30 -4.36
C LEU A 46 -6.58 1.07 -5.55
N ASN A 47 -7.38 -0.01 -5.55
CA ASN A 47 -8.38 -0.26 -6.58
C ASN A 47 -9.43 0.87 -6.64
N LYS A 48 -9.89 1.35 -5.49
CA LYS A 48 -10.84 2.48 -5.37
C LYS A 48 -10.25 3.79 -5.90
N LEU A 49 -8.93 3.94 -5.88
CA LEU A 49 -8.21 5.10 -6.43
C LEU A 49 -7.97 4.98 -7.95
N GLY A 50 -8.41 3.92 -8.60
CA GLY A 50 -8.24 3.71 -10.04
C GLY A 50 -6.81 3.36 -10.43
N VAL A 51 -6.04 2.78 -9.51
CA VAL A 51 -4.66 2.34 -9.76
C VAL A 51 -4.67 1.13 -10.69
N SER A 52 -3.84 1.15 -11.74
CA SER A 52 -3.74 0.05 -12.69
C SER A 52 -3.23 -1.23 -12.01
N PRO A 53 -3.65 -2.43 -12.43
CA PRO A 53 -3.16 -3.69 -11.87
C PRO A 53 -1.62 -3.82 -11.90
N LYS A 54 -0.96 -3.31 -12.96
CA LYS A 54 0.50 -3.22 -13.04
C LYS A 54 1.11 -2.37 -11.93
N ASP A 55 0.57 -1.18 -11.72
CA ASP A 55 1.04 -0.26 -10.66
C ASP A 55 0.79 -0.86 -9.27
N LEU A 56 -0.31 -1.58 -9.10
CA LEU A 56 -0.65 -2.26 -7.86
C LEU A 56 0.41 -3.33 -7.52
N ILE A 57 0.81 -4.14 -8.50
CA ILE A 57 1.90 -5.13 -8.34
C ILE A 57 3.20 -4.42 -7.95
N THR A 58 3.56 -3.34 -8.64
CA THR A 58 4.79 -2.59 -8.33
C THR A 58 4.76 -1.98 -6.92
N ILE A 59 3.62 -1.46 -6.48
CA ILE A 59 3.44 -0.96 -5.11
C ILE A 59 3.59 -2.10 -4.11
N LEU A 60 2.95 -3.25 -4.32
CA LEU A 60 3.06 -4.41 -3.43
C LEU A 60 4.50 -4.95 -3.36
N GLN A 61 5.20 -5.00 -4.50
CA GLN A 61 6.62 -5.35 -4.55
C GLN A 61 7.47 -4.33 -3.80
N SER A 62 7.15 -3.03 -3.90
CA SER A 62 7.84 -1.97 -3.18
C SER A 62 7.61 -2.08 -1.66
N ILE A 63 6.40 -2.43 -1.21
CA ILE A 63 6.08 -2.67 0.21
C ILE A 63 6.83 -3.88 0.73
N LYS A 64 6.94 -4.95 -0.08
CA LYS A 64 7.77 -6.12 0.24
C LYS A 64 9.26 -5.74 0.32
N ALA A 65 9.78 -4.99 -0.65
CA ALA A 65 11.17 -4.54 -0.70
C ALA A 65 11.52 -3.58 0.45
N ALA A 66 10.56 -2.77 0.89
CA ALA A 66 10.68 -1.90 2.06
C ALA A 66 10.67 -2.67 3.40
N GLY A 67 10.47 -4.00 3.37
CA GLY A 67 10.40 -4.83 4.57
C GLY A 67 9.15 -4.60 5.42
N ALA A 68 8.15 -3.89 4.87
CA ALA A 68 6.94 -3.54 5.59
C ALA A 68 5.88 -4.64 5.53
N LEU A 69 6.05 -5.65 4.67
CA LEU A 69 5.15 -6.78 4.53
C LEU A 69 5.56 -7.92 5.47
N HIS A 70 4.76 -8.17 6.51
CA HIS A 70 4.92 -9.32 7.40
C HIS A 70 4.05 -10.48 6.91
N GLY A 71 4.66 -11.38 6.14
CA GLY A 71 4.04 -12.57 5.54
C GLY A 71 4.65 -12.90 4.18
N GLU A 72 4.19 -13.96 3.54
CA GLU A 72 4.58 -14.27 2.16
C GLU A 72 3.51 -13.70 1.22
N LEU A 73 3.94 -12.84 0.28
CA LEU A 73 3.10 -12.41 -0.84
C LEU A 73 3.35 -13.37 -1.99
N GLU A 74 2.37 -14.25 -2.27
CA GLU A 74 2.35 -15.13 -3.42
C GLU A 74 1.47 -14.48 -4.51
N ILE A 75 2.01 -14.31 -5.72
CA ILE A 75 1.29 -13.77 -6.87
C ILE A 75 1.21 -14.93 -7.88
N LEU A 76 0.01 -15.51 -8.02
CA LEU A 76 -0.30 -16.61 -8.95
C LEU A 76 -0.82 -16.09 -10.29
#